data_AF-A0A524QTX7-F1
#
_entry.id   AF-A0A524QTX7-F1
#
_cell.length_a   1.000
_cell.length_b   1.000
_cell.length_c   1.000
_cell.angle_alpha   90.00
_cell.angle_beta   90.00
_cell.angle_gamma   90.00
#
_symmetry.space_group_name_H-M   'P 1'
#
loop_
_entity.id
_entity.type
_entity.pdbx_description
1 polymer ?
#
loop_
_entity_poly.entity_id
_entity_poly.type
_entity_poly.pdbx_seq_one_letter_code
_entity_poly.pdbx_strand_id
1 'polypeptide(L)'
;GRLPSMLSMGSDKGDLDLEGGGAPLKATVALMHPTEPIQPPLDGSIHWRLISQLSLNYLSLVGEDSPETTRGLITPEGGKPKSGAPLRELLRLYNSGDSSSGEKHVQGITAVNSEPWYARVRSDQGLSFARGRRIFIDLDEDHFSGGGIYLFASVIERFLALYSSMNSFSALVARVHSKRKTYTLREWEPRAGYRTLI
;
A
#
# COMPACT_ATOMS: atom_id res chain seq x y z
N GLY A 1 -18.58 -19.11 -11.26
CA GLY A 1 -18.96 -20.07 -10.21
C GLY A 1 -17.72 -20.59 -9.52
N ARG A 2 -17.83 -21.20 -8.33
CA ARG A 2 -16.71 -21.70 -7.49
C ARG A 2 -15.98 -22.95 -8.04
N LEU A 3 -16.17 -23.28 -9.32
CA LEU A 3 -15.71 -24.53 -9.91
C LEU A 3 -14.17 -24.74 -9.81
N PRO A 4 -13.32 -23.72 -10.06
CA PRO A 4 -11.87 -23.93 -9.98
C PRO A 4 -11.36 -24.21 -8.56
N SER A 5 -11.96 -23.60 -7.53
CA SER A 5 -11.51 -23.75 -6.13
C SER A 5 -11.94 -25.07 -5.49
N MET A 6 -12.80 -25.84 -6.16
CA MET A 6 -13.24 -27.18 -5.71
C MET A 6 -12.41 -28.31 -6.33
N LEU A 7 -11.42 -27.99 -7.18
CA LEU A 7 -10.53 -29.00 -7.75
C LEU A 7 -9.70 -29.66 -6.63
N SER A 8 -9.69 -30.98 -6.65
CA SER A 8 -8.81 -31.77 -5.76
C SER A 8 -7.40 -31.76 -6.37
N MET A 9 -6.45 -31.16 -5.65
CA MET A 9 -5.05 -31.03 -6.06
C MET A 9 -4.14 -31.77 -5.07
N GLY A 10 -2.90 -32.06 -5.46
CA GLY A 10 -1.91 -32.78 -4.65
C GLY A 10 -1.84 -34.29 -4.98
N SER A 11 -2.23 -34.69 -6.18
CA SER A 11 -2.16 -36.08 -6.63
C SER A 11 -0.72 -36.44 -7.07
N ASP A 12 -0.23 -37.63 -6.68
CA ASP A 12 1.09 -38.13 -7.08
C ASP A 12 1.26 -38.29 -8.60
N LYS A 13 0.14 -38.37 -9.34
CA LYS A 13 0.11 -38.50 -10.80
C LYS A 13 0.03 -37.16 -11.53
N GLY A 14 -0.03 -36.05 -10.80
CA GLY A 14 -0.32 -34.73 -11.34
C GLY A 14 -1.79 -34.34 -11.15
N ASP A 15 -2.04 -33.03 -11.23
CA ASP A 15 -3.34 -32.40 -10.98
C ASP A 15 -4.05 -31.99 -12.27
N LEU A 16 -3.33 -31.86 -13.39
CA LEU A 16 -3.86 -31.35 -14.66
C LEU A 16 -3.24 -32.10 -15.86
N ASP A 17 -4.05 -32.35 -16.88
CA ASP A 17 -3.60 -32.90 -18.15
C ASP A 17 -3.26 -31.79 -19.16
N LEU A 18 -2.17 -32.00 -19.92
CA LEU A 18 -1.78 -31.10 -20.99
C LEU A 18 -2.52 -31.46 -22.28
N GLU A 19 -3.39 -30.59 -22.78
CA GLU A 19 -3.97 -30.76 -24.11
C GLU A 19 -2.91 -30.57 -25.20
N GLY A 20 -2.83 -31.49 -26.17
CA GLY A 20 -1.97 -31.37 -27.35
C GLY A 20 -0.70 -32.23 -27.37
N GLY A 21 -0.45 -33.06 -26.35
CA GLY A 21 0.37 -34.29 -26.43
C GLY A 21 1.82 -34.22 -26.97
N GLY A 22 2.42 -33.03 -27.09
CA GLY A 22 3.68 -32.87 -27.84
C GLY A 22 4.99 -32.96 -27.04
N ALA A 23 4.94 -32.88 -25.70
CA ALA A 23 6.14 -32.83 -24.86
C ALA A 23 6.15 -33.92 -23.79
N PRO A 24 7.29 -34.61 -23.55
CA PRO A 24 7.39 -35.61 -22.49
C PRO A 24 7.47 -34.90 -21.12
N LEU A 25 6.31 -34.75 -20.48
CA LEU A 25 6.18 -34.23 -19.11
C LEU A 25 6.03 -35.38 -18.11
N LYS A 26 6.66 -35.25 -16.94
CA LYS A 26 6.56 -36.24 -15.85
C LYS A 26 5.22 -36.14 -15.11
N ALA A 27 4.79 -34.92 -14.79
CA ALA A 27 3.50 -34.59 -14.17
C ALA A 27 3.29 -33.07 -14.23
N THR A 28 2.02 -32.63 -14.26
CA THR A 28 1.64 -31.22 -14.04
C THR A 28 1.07 -31.12 -12.63
N VAL A 29 1.66 -30.31 -11.75
CA VAL A 29 1.22 -30.18 -10.36
C VAL A 29 0.92 -28.72 -10.07
N ALA A 30 -0.17 -28.43 -9.38
CA ALA A 30 -0.44 -27.08 -8.90
C ALA A 30 0.33 -26.81 -7.62
N LEU A 31 1.11 -25.73 -7.63
CA LEU A 31 1.87 -25.29 -6.46
C LEU A 31 0.98 -24.76 -5.33
N MET A 32 -0.22 -24.30 -5.67
CA MET A 32 -1.22 -23.82 -4.73
C MET A 32 -2.62 -24.17 -5.24
N HIS A 33 -3.56 -24.32 -4.31
CA HIS A 33 -4.97 -24.48 -4.67
C HIS A 33 -5.51 -23.20 -5.35
N PRO A 34 -6.34 -23.34 -6.39
CA PRO A 34 -7.04 -22.20 -6.96
C PRO A 34 -7.88 -21.49 -5.90
N THR A 35 -7.76 -20.17 -5.84
CA THR A 35 -8.52 -19.34 -4.90
C THR A 35 -9.99 -19.26 -5.30
N GLU A 36 -10.87 -19.01 -4.32
CA GLU A 36 -12.27 -18.71 -4.66
C GLU A 36 -12.36 -17.47 -5.57
N PRO A 37 -13.24 -17.48 -6.59
CA PRO A 37 -13.50 -16.28 -7.37
C PRO A 37 -14.08 -15.16 -6.49
N ILE A 38 -13.39 -14.03 -6.44
CA ILE A 38 -13.89 -12.82 -5.77
C ILE A 38 -14.70 -12.03 -6.80
N GLN A 39 -15.98 -11.82 -6.52
CA GLN A 39 -16.82 -10.95 -7.34
C GLN A 39 -16.56 -9.49 -6.94
N PRO A 40 -16.28 -8.59 -7.89
CA PRO A 40 -16.17 -7.19 -7.55
C PRO A 40 -17.53 -6.69 -7.04
N PRO A 41 -17.55 -5.82 -6.02
CA PRO A 41 -18.78 -5.18 -5.58
C PRO A 41 -19.41 -4.39 -6.74
N LEU A 42 -20.60 -4.79 -7.16
CA LEU A 42 -21.33 -4.18 -8.29
C LEU A 42 -22.14 -2.95 -7.89
N ASP A 43 -22.01 -2.48 -6.64
CA ASP A 43 -22.73 -1.29 -6.18
C ASP A 43 -22.16 -0.03 -6.85
N GLY A 44 -23.04 0.88 -7.30
CA GLY A 44 -22.64 2.12 -7.98
C GLY A 44 -21.81 3.05 -7.08
N SER A 45 -21.94 2.91 -5.76
CA SER A 45 -21.21 3.71 -4.78
C SER A 45 -19.68 3.49 -4.84
N ILE A 46 -19.21 2.27 -5.08
CA ILE A 46 -17.76 1.97 -5.10
C ILE A 46 -17.07 2.53 -6.34
N HIS A 47 -17.78 2.53 -7.48
CA HIS A 47 -17.30 3.12 -8.73
C HIS A 47 -17.05 4.62 -8.57
N TRP A 48 -17.98 5.33 -7.92
CA TRP A 48 -17.81 6.75 -7.62
C TRP A 48 -16.69 7.02 -6.60
N ARG A 49 -16.49 6.14 -5.62
CA ARG A 49 -15.37 6.25 -4.66
C ARG A 49 -14.02 6.05 -5.36
N LEU A 50 -13.91 5.10 -6.28
CA LEU A 50 -12.72 4.87 -7.09
C LEU A 50 -12.45 6.01 -8.08
N ILE A 51 -13.49 6.58 -8.70
CA ILE A 51 -13.33 7.77 -9.56
C ILE A 51 -12.87 8.97 -8.73
N SER A 52 -13.50 9.20 -7.56
CA SER A 52 -13.10 10.28 -6.63
C SER A 52 -11.67 10.10 -6.13
N GLN A 53 -11.17 8.88 -6.08
CA GLN A 53 -9.79 8.57 -5.75
C GLN A 53 -8.81 9.07 -6.82
N LEU A 54 -9.15 8.97 -8.10
CA LEU A 54 -8.29 9.46 -9.19
C LEU A 54 -8.18 11.00 -9.20
N SER A 55 -9.15 11.69 -8.59
CA SER A 55 -9.12 13.15 -8.42
C SER A 55 -8.59 13.61 -7.06
N LEU A 56 -8.34 12.68 -6.12
CA LEU A 56 -7.91 13.02 -4.76
C LEU A 56 -6.49 13.58 -4.77
N ASN A 57 -6.38 14.84 -4.34
CA ASN A 57 -5.11 15.53 -4.21
C ASN A 57 -4.34 14.95 -3.00
N TYR A 58 -3.05 14.71 -3.17
CA TYR A 58 -2.16 14.03 -2.22
C TYR A 58 -2.19 14.65 -0.79
N LEU A 59 -2.49 15.95 -0.67
CA LEU A 59 -2.66 16.68 0.60
C LEU A 59 -3.77 16.14 1.49
N SER A 60 -4.80 15.51 0.90
CA SER A 60 -5.90 14.92 1.65
C SER A 60 -5.55 13.55 2.25
N LEU A 61 -4.55 12.86 1.71
CA LEU A 61 -4.17 11.51 2.15
C LEU A 61 -3.18 11.52 3.31
N VAL A 62 -2.40 12.59 3.41
CA VAL A 62 -1.37 12.73 4.44
C VAL A 62 -1.62 14.02 5.19
N GLY A 63 -2.08 13.90 6.44
CA GLY A 63 -2.39 15.05 7.27
C GLY A 63 -1.21 16.01 7.32
N GLU A 64 -1.47 17.28 7.02
CA GLU A 64 -0.50 18.34 7.29
C GLU A 64 -0.59 18.67 8.78
N ASP A 65 0.33 18.10 9.56
CA ASP A 65 0.59 18.58 10.92
C ASP A 65 1.30 19.94 10.82
N SER A 66 0.54 20.98 10.50
CA SER A 66 0.98 22.35 10.74
C SER A 66 1.02 22.56 12.26
N PRO A 67 2.14 23.04 12.84
CA PRO A 67 2.26 23.25 14.29
C PRO A 67 1.22 24.24 14.86
N GLU A 68 0.54 25.00 14.00
CA GLU A 68 -0.49 25.97 14.35
C GLU A 68 -1.90 25.35 14.43
N THR A 69 -2.18 24.29 13.66
CA THR A 69 -3.49 23.62 13.61
C THR A 69 -3.71 22.70 14.81
N THR A 70 -2.65 22.29 15.52
CA THR A 70 -2.73 21.52 16.77
C THR A 70 -3.38 22.30 17.93
N ARG A 71 -3.58 23.62 17.81
CA ARG A 71 -4.22 24.44 18.86
C ARG A 71 -5.74 24.55 18.76
N GLY A 72 -6.36 24.17 17.64
CA GLY A 72 -7.76 24.54 17.34
C GLY A 72 -8.79 23.42 17.33
N LEU A 73 -8.38 22.15 17.26
CA LEU A 73 -9.31 21.00 17.24
C LEU A 73 -8.93 20.01 18.34
N ILE A 74 -8.98 20.49 19.58
CA ILE A 74 -9.09 19.62 20.74
C ILE A 74 -10.54 19.14 20.75
N THR A 75 -10.78 17.96 20.19
CA THR A 75 -12.01 17.22 20.50
C THR A 75 -12.06 17.04 22.02
N PRO A 76 -13.23 17.09 22.69
CA PRO A 76 -13.33 17.01 24.16
C PRO A 76 -12.73 15.73 24.77
N GLU A 77 -12.36 14.75 23.95
CA GLU A 77 -11.57 13.60 24.33
C GLU A 77 -10.15 13.75 23.79
N GLY A 78 -9.18 13.97 24.69
CA GLY A 78 -7.79 14.35 24.38
C GLY A 78 -6.99 13.33 23.57
N GLY A 79 -7.21 13.27 22.26
CA GLY A 79 -6.41 12.51 21.30
C GLY A 79 -5.94 13.39 20.14
N LYS A 80 -4.65 13.27 19.77
CA LYS A 80 -4.14 13.81 18.50
C LYS A 80 -5.01 13.32 17.33
N PRO A 81 -5.22 14.12 16.26
CA PRO A 81 -5.93 13.64 15.08
C PRO A 81 -5.25 12.37 14.55
N LYS A 82 -6.05 11.32 14.29
CA LYS A 82 -5.55 10.07 13.69
C LYS A 82 -5.20 10.33 12.22
N SER A 83 -4.03 10.91 11.95
CA SER A 83 -3.49 11.28 10.62
C SER A 83 -3.25 10.08 9.69
N GLY A 84 -4.22 9.21 9.49
CA GLY A 84 -4.11 8.05 8.58
C GLY A 84 -5.45 7.48 8.14
N ALA A 85 -6.56 8.05 8.61
CA ALA A 85 -7.90 7.62 8.24
C ALA A 85 -8.17 7.67 6.73
N PRO A 86 -7.76 8.73 5.98
CA PRO A 86 -7.97 8.78 4.54
C PRO A 86 -7.24 7.66 3.78
N LEU A 87 -5.97 7.40 4.12
CA LEU A 87 -5.20 6.32 3.49
C LEU A 87 -5.81 4.94 3.81
N ARG A 88 -6.24 4.71 5.07
CA ARG A 88 -6.90 3.46 5.45
C ARG A 88 -8.18 3.23 4.66
N GLU A 89 -9.02 4.26 4.54
CA GLU A 89 -10.28 4.16 3.81
C GLU A 89 -10.06 3.92 2.32
N LEU A 90 -9.03 4.53 1.74
CA LEU A 90 -8.59 4.25 0.38
C LEU A 90 -8.16 2.79 0.21
N LEU A 91 -7.32 2.27 1.11
CA LEU A 91 -6.84 0.89 1.03
C LEU A 91 -7.96 -0.14 1.21
N ARG A 92 -9.01 0.18 1.98
CA ARG A 92 -10.21 -0.67 2.11
C ARG A 92 -10.95 -0.85 0.80
N LEU A 93 -10.93 0.13 -0.10
CA LEU A 93 -11.54 -0.02 -1.44
C LEU A 93 -10.89 -1.15 -2.23
N TYR A 94 -9.61 -1.43 -1.97
CA TYR A 94 -8.86 -2.51 -2.61
C TYR A 94 -9.00 -3.86 -1.91
N ASN A 95 -9.63 -3.93 -0.73
CA ASN A 95 -9.91 -5.18 -0.03
C ASN A 95 -11.26 -5.77 -0.46
N SER A 96 -11.54 -5.85 -1.77
CA SER A 96 -12.85 -6.25 -2.31
C SER A 96 -13.26 -7.70 -1.99
N GLY A 97 -12.34 -8.52 -1.49
CA GLY A 97 -12.60 -9.88 -1.01
C GLY A 97 -12.77 -9.99 0.50
N ASP A 98 -12.89 -8.86 1.22
CA ASP A 98 -13.01 -8.78 2.68
C ASP A 98 -12.00 -9.67 3.42
N SER A 99 -10.76 -9.70 2.91
CA SER A 99 -9.73 -10.54 3.49
C SER A 99 -9.41 -10.04 4.89
N SER A 100 -9.46 -10.94 5.88
CA SER A 100 -9.16 -10.61 7.27
C SER A 100 -7.71 -10.15 7.44
N SER A 101 -6.79 -10.71 6.65
CA SER A 101 -5.39 -10.27 6.61
C SER A 101 -5.25 -8.87 6.01
N GLY A 102 -5.99 -8.53 4.95
CA GLY A 102 -5.97 -7.21 4.35
C GLY A 102 -6.49 -6.15 5.30
N GLU A 103 -7.61 -6.40 5.98
CA GLU A 103 -8.17 -5.47 6.96
C GLU A 103 -7.22 -5.29 8.17
N LYS A 104 -6.55 -6.35 8.63
CA LYS A 104 -5.50 -6.23 9.65
C LYS A 104 -4.36 -5.33 9.19
N HIS A 105 -3.82 -5.52 7.98
CA HIS A 105 -2.76 -4.66 7.46
C HIS A 105 -3.18 -3.20 7.35
N VAL A 106 -4.44 -2.93 6.93
CA VAL A 106 -4.99 -1.57 6.90
C VAL A 106 -5.08 -0.97 8.31
N GLN A 107 -5.58 -1.73 9.28
CA GLN A 107 -5.66 -1.29 10.68
C GLN A 107 -4.27 -1.06 11.30
N GLY A 108 -3.26 -1.82 10.83
CA GLY A 108 -1.87 -1.65 11.22
C GLY A 108 -1.27 -0.28 10.87
N ILE A 109 -1.87 0.50 9.97
CA ILE A 109 -1.48 1.89 9.75
C ILE A 109 -2.00 2.76 10.89
N THR A 110 -1.12 3.13 11.80
CA THR A 110 -1.48 3.92 12.98
C THR A 110 -1.45 5.43 12.70
N ALA A 111 -0.43 5.91 11.99
CA ALA A 111 -0.28 7.32 11.60
C ALA A 111 0.43 7.48 10.24
N VAL A 112 0.15 8.59 9.55
CA VAL A 112 0.70 8.99 8.25
C VAL A 112 0.90 10.51 8.27
N ASN A 113 2.15 10.95 8.32
CA ASN A 113 2.49 12.37 8.34
C ASN A 113 3.34 12.73 7.12
N SER A 114 3.38 14.00 6.73
CA SER A 114 4.34 14.44 5.72
C SER A 114 4.84 15.85 5.92
N GLU A 115 6.05 16.07 5.45
CA GLU A 115 6.74 17.36 5.48
C GLU A 115 7.25 17.71 4.06
N PRO A 116 7.36 19.00 3.72
CA PRO A 116 8.05 19.42 2.50
C PRO A 116 9.50 18.94 2.51
N TRP A 117 9.96 18.40 1.38
CA TRP A 117 11.36 17.99 1.20
C TRP A 117 11.93 18.51 -0.12
N TYR A 118 13.21 18.91 -0.10
CA TYR A 118 13.94 19.36 -1.27
C TYR A 118 15.08 18.39 -1.56
N ALA A 119 15.06 17.80 -2.76
CA ALA A 119 16.09 16.88 -3.23
C ALA A 119 16.90 17.52 -4.34
N ARG A 120 18.20 17.22 -4.36
CA ARG A 120 19.09 17.60 -5.46
C ARG A 120 18.96 16.54 -6.56
N VAL A 121 18.56 16.97 -7.75
CA VAL A 121 18.42 16.12 -8.93
C VAL A 121 19.53 16.47 -9.90
N ARG A 122 20.32 15.46 -10.28
CA ARG A 122 21.32 15.61 -11.34
C ARG A 122 20.65 15.35 -12.68
N SER A 123 20.77 16.28 -13.60
CA SER A 123 20.29 16.15 -14.98
C SER A 123 21.43 16.45 -15.96
N ASP A 124 21.22 16.13 -17.23
CA ASP A 124 22.17 16.44 -18.30
C ASP A 124 22.44 17.97 -18.44
N GLN A 125 21.55 18.81 -17.92
CA GLN A 125 21.68 20.28 -17.90
C GLN A 125 22.29 20.84 -16.61
N GLY A 126 22.73 19.97 -15.69
CA GLY A 126 23.34 20.35 -14.40
C GLY A 126 22.50 19.98 -13.18
N LEU A 127 22.86 20.56 -12.04
CA LEU A 127 22.22 20.30 -10.74
C LEU A 127 20.96 21.16 -10.59
N SER A 128 19.81 20.51 -10.48
CA SER A 128 18.52 21.16 -10.21
C SER A 128 17.98 20.76 -8.83
N PHE A 129 17.13 21.60 -8.24
CA PHE A 129 16.41 21.27 -7.01
C PHE A 129 14.98 20.90 -7.34
N ALA A 130 14.57 19.70 -6.95
CA ALA A 130 13.18 19.30 -6.99
C ALA A 130 12.53 19.56 -5.62
N ARG A 131 11.27 19.97 -5.63
CA ARG A 131 10.43 20.01 -4.44
C ARG A 131 9.56 18.76 -4.42
N GLY A 132 9.47 18.13 -3.26
CA GLY A 132 8.65 16.97 -3.02
C GLY A 132 8.16 16.93 -1.60
N ARG A 133 7.72 15.75 -1.17
CA ARG A 133 7.28 15.49 0.20
C ARG A 133 7.96 14.25 0.76
N ARG A 134 8.37 14.35 2.02
CA ARG A 134 8.80 13.19 2.80
C ARG A 134 7.62 12.74 3.65
N ILE A 135 7.35 11.44 3.61
CA ILE A 135 6.17 10.79 4.16
C ILE A 135 6.64 9.88 5.27
N PHE A 136 6.04 9.99 6.45
CA PHE A 136 6.26 9.10 7.56
C PHE A 136 5.04 8.22 7.73
N ILE A 137 5.20 6.90 7.64
CA ILE A 137 4.14 5.94 7.94
C ILE A 137 4.52 5.14 9.18
N ASP A 138 3.60 5.08 10.13
CA ASP A 138 3.73 4.36 11.38
C ASP A 138 2.89 3.10 11.35
N LEU A 139 3.57 1.96 11.48
CA LEU A 139 2.96 0.63 11.38
C LEU A 139 3.04 -0.08 12.72
N ASP A 140 1.94 -0.66 13.17
CA ASP A 140 1.89 -1.52 14.36
C ASP A 140 2.20 -2.97 13.96
N GLU A 141 3.30 -3.52 14.47
CA GLU A 141 3.79 -4.87 14.15
C GLU A 141 2.77 -5.97 14.53
N ASP A 142 1.95 -5.77 15.56
CA ASP A 142 0.98 -6.78 16.01
C ASP A 142 -0.11 -7.07 14.94
N HIS A 143 -0.30 -6.14 14.00
CA HIS A 143 -1.23 -6.28 12.87
C HIS A 143 -0.64 -7.01 11.65
N PHE A 144 0.66 -7.33 11.67
CA PHE A 144 1.39 -8.02 10.60
C PHE A 144 1.89 -9.38 11.08
N SER A 145 0.96 -10.31 11.37
CA SER A 145 1.29 -11.64 11.87
C SER A 145 2.03 -12.49 10.82
N GLY A 146 3.29 -12.86 11.13
CA GLY A 146 4.07 -13.82 10.34
C GLY A 146 5.00 -13.23 9.27
N GLY A 147 5.08 -11.89 9.17
CA GLY A 147 5.94 -11.18 8.21
C GLY A 147 5.17 -10.34 7.21
N GLY A 148 5.88 -9.73 6.25
CA GLY A 148 5.26 -8.95 5.17
C GLY A 148 5.10 -7.44 5.42
N ILE A 149 5.39 -6.94 6.63
CA ILE A 149 5.36 -5.48 6.92
C ILE A 149 6.28 -4.68 5.98
N TYR A 150 7.46 -5.23 5.65
CA TYR A 150 8.38 -4.63 4.68
C TYR A 150 7.82 -4.63 3.26
N LEU A 151 7.20 -5.73 2.85
CA LEU A 151 6.56 -5.82 1.53
C LEU A 151 5.39 -4.83 1.43
N PHE A 152 4.55 -4.77 2.46
CA PHE A 152 3.47 -3.81 2.58
C PHE A 152 3.99 -2.37 2.46
N ALA A 153 4.99 -2.01 3.25
CA ALA A 153 5.60 -0.68 3.19
C ALA A 153 6.21 -0.37 1.79
N SER A 154 6.80 -1.37 1.13
CA SER A 154 7.34 -1.22 -0.23
C SER A 154 6.24 -0.98 -1.27
N VAL A 155 5.09 -1.67 -1.15
CA VAL A 155 3.93 -1.44 -2.01
C VAL A 155 3.35 -0.05 -1.77
N ILE A 156 3.26 0.39 -0.51
CA ILE A 156 2.80 1.72 -0.15
C ILE A 156 3.74 2.82 -0.67
N GLU A 157 5.07 2.63 -0.62
CA GLU A 157 6.02 3.56 -1.23
C GLU A 157 5.74 3.74 -2.72
N ARG A 158 5.57 2.63 -3.44
CA ARG A 158 5.28 2.64 -4.87
C ARG A 158 3.96 3.33 -5.18
N PHE A 159 2.93 3.00 -4.39
CA PHE A 159 1.61 3.60 -4.51
C PHE A 159 1.67 5.13 -4.32
N LEU A 160 2.32 5.60 -3.25
CA LEU A 160 2.44 7.03 -2.95
C LEU A 160 3.27 7.78 -4.00
N ALA A 161 4.25 7.13 -4.64
CA ALA A 161 5.01 7.72 -5.74
C ALA A 161 4.19 7.90 -7.02
N LEU A 162 3.25 6.99 -7.30
CA LEU A 162 2.32 7.10 -8.44
C LEU A 162 1.23 8.15 -8.21
N TYR A 163 0.89 8.42 -6.94
CA TYR A 163 -0.04 9.48 -6.53
C TYR A 163 0.62 10.86 -6.41
N SER A 164 1.95 10.96 -6.57
CA SER A 164 2.63 12.26 -6.62
C SER A 164 2.25 13.02 -7.89
N SER A 165 2.06 14.33 -7.79
CA SER A 165 1.82 15.17 -8.97
C SER A 165 3.04 15.16 -9.91
N MET A 166 2.81 15.41 -11.21
CA MET A 166 3.87 15.37 -12.24
C MET A 166 5.13 16.20 -11.91
N ASN A 167 4.98 17.28 -11.12
CA ASN A 167 6.06 18.20 -10.78
C ASN A 167 6.57 18.02 -9.33
N SER A 168 6.25 16.90 -8.70
CA SER A 168 6.64 16.59 -7.32
C SER A 168 7.18 15.18 -7.21
N PHE A 169 8.00 14.93 -6.20
CA PHE A 169 8.37 13.58 -5.78
C PHE A 169 7.84 13.26 -4.39
N SER A 170 7.83 11.97 -4.07
CA SER A 170 7.60 11.49 -2.72
C SER A 170 8.76 10.63 -2.24
N ALA A 171 8.94 10.57 -0.94
CA ALA A 171 9.85 9.62 -0.31
C ALA A 171 9.22 9.09 0.98
N LEU A 172 9.26 7.78 1.15
CA LEU A 172 8.65 7.13 2.29
C LEU A 172 9.70 6.83 3.36
N VAL A 173 9.33 7.06 4.61
CA VAL A 173 10.01 6.57 5.81
C VAL A 173 9.00 5.72 6.57
N ALA A 174 9.21 4.40 6.58
CA ALA A 174 8.38 3.49 7.36
C ALA A 174 8.98 3.30 8.74
N ARG A 175 8.18 3.54 9.78
CA ARG A 175 8.51 3.29 11.19
C ARG A 175 7.59 2.20 11.70
N VAL A 176 8.17 1.30 12.49
CA VAL A 176 7.45 0.17 13.08
C VAL A 176 7.40 0.38 14.58
N HIS A 177 6.19 0.33 15.13
CA HIS A 177 5.91 0.27 16.54
C HIS A 177 5.74 -1.19 16.94
N SER A 178 6.67 -1.66 17.77
CA SER A 178 6.64 -2.99 18.38
C SER A 178 6.50 -2.82 19.90
N LYS A 179 6.05 -3.88 20.60
CA LYS A 179 5.91 -3.89 22.08
C LYS A 179 7.17 -3.45 22.82
N ARG A 180 8.35 -3.64 22.22
CA ARG A 180 9.65 -3.37 22.84
C ARG A 180 10.26 -2.03 22.42
N LYS A 181 10.01 -1.57 21.19
CA LYS A 181 10.64 -0.37 20.63
C LYS A 181 9.92 0.11 19.37
N THR A 182 10.06 1.41 19.11
CA THR A 182 9.82 2.01 17.80
C THR A 182 11.13 2.11 17.05
N TYR A 183 11.17 1.68 15.79
CA TYR A 183 12.36 1.79 14.95
C TYR A 183 12.01 2.12 13.50
N THR A 184 12.94 2.75 12.78
CA THR A 184 12.81 2.96 11.34
C THR A 184 13.07 1.64 10.63
N LEU A 185 12.05 1.13 9.93
CA LEU A 185 12.17 -0.07 9.11
C LEU A 185 13.01 0.21 7.86
N ARG A 186 12.67 1.30 7.17
CA ARG A 186 13.34 1.71 5.93
C ARG A 186 13.01 3.15 5.60
N GLU A 187 13.98 3.82 5.02
CA GLU A 187 13.81 5.06 4.27
C GLU A 187 14.08 4.77 2.78
N TRP A 188 13.15 5.18 1.92
CA TRP A 188 13.26 5.04 0.48
C TRP A 188 13.70 6.35 -0.15
N GLU A 189 14.48 6.24 -1.23
CA GLU A 189 14.93 7.38 -2.02
C GLU A 189 13.76 8.15 -2.67
N PRO A 190 13.92 9.47 -2.92
CA PRO A 190 12.97 10.27 -3.69
C PRO A 190 12.55 9.60 -5.01
N ARG A 191 11.23 9.49 -5.20
CA ARG A 191 10.62 8.91 -6.40
C ARG A 191 9.55 9.83 -6.99
N ALA A 192 9.60 10.01 -8.30
CA ALA A 192 8.55 10.65 -9.09
C ALA A 192 7.95 9.60 -10.04
N GLY A 193 6.73 9.13 -9.73
CA GLY A 193 6.10 8.03 -10.45
C GLY A 193 6.95 6.77 -10.40
N TYR A 194 7.48 6.34 -11.54
CA TYR A 194 8.34 5.15 -11.64
C TYR A 194 9.83 5.44 -11.47
N ARG A 195 10.28 6.71 -11.60
CA ARG A 195 11.70 7.10 -11.65
C ARG A 195 12.21 7.52 -10.26
N THR A 196 13.34 6.95 -9.86
CA THR A 196 14.13 7.44 -8.72
C THR A 196 14.93 8.67 -9.16
N LEU A 197 15.03 9.70 -8.30
CA LEU A 197 15.62 11.00 -8.67
C LEU A 197 17.11 11.16 -8.36
N ILE A 198 17.72 10.19 -7.67
CA ILE A 198 19.12 10.23 -7.20
C ILE A 198 19.91 9.09 -7.83
#